data_AF-A0A7W1R5M0-F1
#
_entry.id   AF-A0A7W1R5M0-F1
#
_cell.length_a   1.000
_cell.length_b   1.000
_cell.length_c   1.000
_cell.angle_alpha   90.00
_cell.angle_beta   90.00
_cell.angle_gamma   90.00
#
_symmetry.space_group_name_H-M   'P 1'
#
loop_
_entity.id
_entity.type
_entity.pdbx_description
1 polymer ?
#
loop_
_entity_poly.entity_id
_entity_poly.type
_entity_poly.pdbx_seq_one_letter_code
_entity_poly.pdbx_strand_id
1 'polypeptide(L)'
;MSRRTLSEADSKSLLADAGVPMPLEAVVATADEAVAAAAGMGFPVVAKLCGDQIAHKTERGLVRLGLTDKEAVRVAALELLGAAADDDGDVGVLVAPMIRGARELIAGVVRDELFGPTLMFGIGGISAEVVGDVVFRPAPVDRDVAASMLDEVRAAALLGPFRGEPAVDRDGLID
;
A
#
# COMPACT_ATOMS: atom_id res chain seq x y z
N MET A 1 -9.17 17.18 -18.27
CA MET A 1 -8.27 17.40 -17.11
C MET A 1 -7.20 16.33 -17.17
N SER A 2 -5.92 16.71 -17.20
CA SER A 2 -4.82 15.74 -17.10
C SER A 2 -4.97 14.96 -15.79
N ARG A 3 -4.97 13.62 -15.85
CA ARG A 3 -4.93 12.79 -14.63
C ARG A 3 -3.53 12.96 -14.04
N ARG A 4 -3.44 13.66 -12.90
CA ARG A 4 -2.21 13.70 -12.10
C ARG A 4 -2.17 12.46 -11.23
N THR A 5 -1.11 11.66 -11.38
CA THR A 5 -0.79 10.59 -10.42
C THR A 5 -0.20 11.25 -9.17
N LEU A 6 -0.66 10.82 -7.99
CA LEU A 6 -0.14 11.28 -6.71
C LEU A 6 1.04 10.39 -6.28
N SER A 7 1.96 10.94 -5.48
CA SER A 7 2.96 10.14 -4.79
C SER A 7 2.32 9.09 -3.87
N GLU A 8 3.09 8.08 -3.43
CA GLU A 8 2.59 7.07 -2.47
C GLU A 8 2.16 7.72 -1.15
N ALA A 9 2.93 8.69 -0.66
CA ALA A 9 2.63 9.40 0.58
C ALA A 9 1.35 10.24 0.46
N ASP A 10 1.18 11.00 -0.63
CA ASP A 10 -0.02 11.81 -0.85
C ASP A 10 -1.26 10.92 -1.04
N SER A 11 -1.12 9.81 -1.76
CA SER A 11 -2.21 8.83 -1.94
C SER A 11 -2.65 8.24 -0.60
N LYS A 12 -1.69 7.88 0.26
CA LYS A 12 -1.99 7.36 1.61
C LYS A 12 -2.56 8.42 2.54
N SER A 13 -2.08 9.66 2.47
CA SER A 13 -2.65 10.77 3.24
C SER A 13 -4.11 10.98 2.87
N LEU A 14 -4.44 10.97 1.58
CA LEU A 14 -5.83 11.11 1.12
C LEU A 14 -6.72 9.96 1.63
N LEU A 15 -6.22 8.73 1.62
CA LEU A 15 -6.94 7.56 2.14
C LEU A 15 -7.10 7.60 3.67
N ALA A 16 -6.07 8.05 4.39
CA ALA A 16 -6.12 8.23 5.84
C ALA A 16 -7.14 9.31 6.24
N ASP A 17 -7.19 10.44 5.50
CA ASP A 17 -8.21 11.48 5.68
C ASP A 17 -9.64 10.95 5.42
N ALA A 18 -9.76 9.94 4.57
CA ALA A 18 -11.01 9.23 4.31
C ALA A 18 -11.33 8.11 5.34
N GLY A 19 -10.47 7.90 6.34
CA GLY A 19 -10.68 6.93 7.42
C GLY A 19 -10.01 5.57 7.20
N VAL A 20 -9.31 5.35 6.09
CA VAL A 20 -8.60 4.08 5.84
C VAL A 20 -7.38 3.98 6.76
N PRO A 21 -7.23 2.90 7.54
CA PRO A 21 -6.08 2.74 8.43
C PRO A 21 -4.75 2.71 7.65
N MET A 22 -3.88 3.68 7.91
CA MET A 22 -2.54 3.75 7.34
C MET A 22 -1.47 3.75 8.44
N PRO A 23 -0.33 3.06 8.24
CA PRO A 23 0.77 3.14 9.20
C PRO A 23 1.36 4.55 9.22
N LEU A 24 1.88 4.96 10.37
CA LEU A 24 2.67 6.19 10.48
C LEU A 24 3.95 6.04 9.66
N GLU A 25 4.13 6.91 8.68
CA GLU A 25 5.28 6.96 7.80
C GLU A 25 5.83 8.37 7.69
N ALA A 26 7.06 8.51 7.22
CA ALA A 26 7.73 9.79 7.06
C ALA A 26 8.41 9.87 5.69
N VAL A 27 8.20 10.96 4.97
CA VAL A 27 8.97 11.29 3.77
C VAL A 27 10.04 12.29 4.16
N VAL A 28 11.29 11.95 3.84
CA VAL A 28 12.48 12.72 4.23
C VAL A 28 13.42 12.92 3.04
N ALA A 29 14.25 13.96 3.09
CA ALA A 29 15.13 14.31 1.97
C ALA A 29 16.54 13.71 2.12
N THR A 30 16.94 13.31 3.33
CA THR A 30 18.31 12.87 3.60
C THR A 30 18.38 11.54 4.32
N ALA A 31 19.52 10.86 4.21
CA ALA A 31 19.79 9.63 4.95
C ALA A 31 19.82 9.85 6.47
N ASP A 32 20.25 11.03 6.95
CA ASP A 32 20.24 11.37 8.38
C ASP A 32 18.81 11.47 8.92
N GLU A 33 17.94 12.16 8.18
CA GLU A 33 16.52 12.25 8.52
C GLU A 33 15.83 10.88 8.46
N ALA A 34 16.21 10.02 7.49
CA ALA A 34 15.67 8.66 7.40
C ALA A 34 16.03 7.82 8.62
N VAL A 35 17.27 7.93 9.10
CA VAL A 35 17.72 7.28 10.34
C VAL A 35 16.97 7.82 11.55
N ALA A 36 16.75 9.13 11.62
CA ALA A 36 16.00 9.75 12.72
C ALA A 36 14.53 9.29 12.74
N ALA A 37 13.87 9.27 11.58
CA ALA A 37 12.50 8.78 11.43
C ALA A 37 12.38 7.30 11.82
N ALA A 38 13.28 6.45 11.31
CA ALA A 38 13.31 5.03 11.65
C ALA A 38 13.52 4.79 13.15
N ALA A 39 14.41 5.55 13.79
CA ALA A 39 14.65 5.45 15.22
C ALA A 39 13.43 5.86 16.06
N GLY A 40 12.64 6.82 15.57
CA GLY A 40 11.37 7.22 16.19
C GLY A 40 10.25 6.19 16.03
N MET A 41 10.22 5.46 14.91
CA MET A 41 9.22 4.41 14.63
C MET A 41 9.54 3.07 15.30
N GLY A 42 10.83 2.76 15.47
CA GLY A 42 11.30 1.44 15.87
C GLY A 42 11.54 0.50 14.68
N PHE A 43 12.45 -0.45 14.86
CA PHE A 43 12.87 -1.40 13.84
C PHE A 43 12.10 -2.74 13.94
N PRO A 44 11.94 -3.51 12.84
CA PRO A 44 12.41 -3.21 11.49
C PRO A 44 11.53 -2.23 10.72
N VAL A 45 12.16 -1.44 9.85
CA VAL A 45 11.48 -0.51 8.94
C VAL A 45 11.66 -0.91 7.47
N VAL A 46 10.92 -0.24 6.60
CA VAL A 46 11.09 -0.25 5.15
C VAL A 46 11.48 1.15 4.68
N ALA A 47 12.28 1.23 3.63
CA ALA A 47 12.62 2.49 2.95
C ALA A 47 12.27 2.37 1.46
N LYS A 48 11.64 3.40 0.88
CA LYS A 48 11.25 3.44 -0.54
C LYS A 48 11.60 4.79 -1.13
N LEU A 49 12.05 4.82 -2.39
CA LEU A 49 12.11 6.10 -3.11
C LEU A 49 10.68 6.59 -3.36
N CYS A 50 10.41 7.86 -3.10
CA CYS A 50 9.09 8.46 -3.17
C CYS A 50 9.12 9.78 -3.93
N GLY A 51 8.20 9.94 -4.87
CA GLY A 51 8.03 11.11 -5.72
C GLY A 51 6.79 10.95 -6.60
N ASP A 52 6.30 12.03 -7.20
CA ASP A 52 5.05 12.05 -7.99
C ASP A 52 5.13 11.19 -9.26
N GLN A 53 6.32 11.07 -9.85
CA GLN A 53 6.53 10.29 -11.08
C GLN A 53 7.04 8.86 -10.81
N ILE A 54 7.17 8.47 -9.54
CA ILE A 54 7.68 7.15 -9.16
C ILE A 54 6.54 6.14 -9.02
N ALA A 55 6.19 5.51 -10.14
CA ALA A 55 5.40 4.28 -10.19
C ALA A 55 6.31 3.03 -10.28
N HIS A 56 5.74 1.83 -10.09
CA HIS A 56 6.44 0.55 -10.29
C HIS A 56 7.77 0.37 -9.52
N LYS A 57 7.82 0.85 -8.27
CA LYS A 57 9.03 0.88 -7.42
C LYS A 57 9.80 -0.43 -7.37
N THR A 58 9.10 -1.55 -7.21
CA THR A 58 9.71 -2.88 -7.05
C THR A 58 10.50 -3.31 -8.29
N GLU A 59 9.95 -3.07 -9.49
CA GLU A 59 10.58 -3.42 -10.77
C GLU A 59 11.87 -2.63 -10.99
N ARG A 60 11.92 -1.40 -10.45
CA ARG A 60 13.10 -0.54 -10.45
C ARG A 60 14.05 -0.76 -9.27
N GLY A 61 13.74 -1.71 -8.38
CA GLY A 61 14.54 -1.94 -7.18
C GLY A 61 14.55 -0.74 -6.22
N LEU A 62 13.51 0.08 -6.19
CA LEU A 62 13.39 1.30 -5.38
C LEU A 62 12.73 1.06 -4.01
N VAL A 63 12.83 -0.18 -3.52
CA VAL A 63 12.31 -0.61 -2.22
C VAL A 63 13.41 -1.37 -1.47
N ARG A 64 13.56 -1.06 -0.18
CA ARG A 64 14.44 -1.76 0.77
C ARG A 64 13.60 -2.22 1.95
N LEU A 65 13.63 -3.50 2.24
CA LEU A 65 12.79 -4.13 3.27
C LEU A 65 13.65 -4.66 4.41
N GLY A 66 13.05 -4.84 5.59
CA GLY A 66 13.71 -5.52 6.71
C GLY A 66 14.93 -4.80 7.26
N LEU A 67 14.92 -3.46 7.26
CA LEU A 67 16.01 -2.65 7.77
C LEU A 67 15.96 -2.69 9.30
N THR A 68 16.90 -3.40 9.92
CA THR A 68 16.88 -3.73 11.36
C THR A 68 17.63 -2.76 12.26
N ASP A 69 18.41 -1.85 11.69
CA ASP A 69 19.21 -0.90 12.44
C ASP A 69 19.46 0.40 11.65
N LYS A 70 20.10 1.36 12.32
CA LYS A 70 20.38 2.69 11.78
C LYS A 70 21.32 2.66 10.57
N GLU A 71 22.29 1.74 10.56
CA GLU A 71 23.27 1.68 9.47
C GLU A 71 22.62 1.12 8.20
N ALA A 72 21.81 0.06 8.35
CA ALA A 72 21.02 -0.49 7.26
C ALA A 72 20.09 0.57 6.65
N VAL A 73 19.45 1.41 7.47
CA VAL A 73 18.61 2.53 6.99
C VAL A 73 19.43 3.59 6.25
N ARG A 74 20.59 3.97 6.78
CA ARG A 74 21.47 4.95 6.15
C ARG A 74 21.92 4.50 4.77
N VAL A 75 22.43 3.27 4.67
CA VAL A 75 22.88 2.68 3.40
C VAL A 75 21.72 2.61 2.41
N ALA A 76 20.57 2.09 2.83
CA ALA A 76 19.37 2.02 2.00
C ALA A 76 18.93 3.39 1.48
N ALA A 77 18.91 4.42 2.32
CA ALA A 77 18.51 5.77 1.92
C ALA A 77 19.46 6.39 0.89
N LEU A 78 20.79 6.24 1.08
CA LEU A 78 21.78 6.72 0.13
C LEU A 78 21.66 6.00 -1.23
N GLU A 79 21.48 4.67 -1.22
CA GLU A 79 21.28 3.89 -2.44
C GLU A 79 20.01 4.31 -3.19
N LEU A 80 18.90 4.50 -2.46
CA LEU A 80 17.63 4.90 -3.07
C LEU A 80 17.73 6.29 -3.71
N LEU A 81 18.26 7.28 -2.98
CA LEU A 81 18.44 8.63 -3.51
C LEU A 81 19.41 8.66 -4.70
N GLY A 82 20.47 7.84 -4.67
CA GLY A 82 21.40 7.70 -5.78
C GLY A 82 20.85 6.94 -7.00
N ALA A 83 19.76 6.20 -6.83
CA ALA A 83 19.07 5.47 -7.90
C ALA A 83 17.93 6.28 -8.56
N ALA A 84 17.68 7.51 -8.09
CA ALA A 84 16.73 8.42 -8.71
C ALA A 84 17.18 8.77 -10.14
N ALA A 85 16.22 8.78 -11.07
CA ALA A 85 16.43 9.18 -12.45
C ALA A 85 15.96 10.63 -12.66
N ASP A 86 16.49 11.29 -13.70
CA ASP A 86 16.16 12.69 -14.00
C ASP A 86 14.66 12.92 -14.24
N ASP A 87 13.94 11.91 -14.74
CA ASP A 87 12.51 11.95 -15.02
C ASP A 87 11.63 11.70 -13.78
N ASP A 88 12.22 11.30 -12.65
CA ASP A 88 11.49 11.13 -11.39
C ASP A 88 11.08 12.47 -10.75
N GLY A 89 11.77 13.56 -11.11
CA GLY A 89 11.56 14.89 -10.56
C GLY A 89 12.04 15.03 -9.12
N ASP A 90 11.29 15.76 -8.29
CA ASP A 90 11.60 15.91 -6.87
C ASP A 90 11.31 14.60 -6.13
N VAL A 91 12.34 14.07 -5.46
CA VAL A 91 12.27 12.78 -4.76
C VAL A 91 12.72 12.88 -3.31
N GLY A 92 12.21 11.97 -2.49
CA GLY A 92 12.67 11.72 -1.12
C GLY A 92 12.61 10.24 -0.78
N VAL A 93 12.90 9.91 0.47
CA VAL A 93 12.80 8.55 1.00
C VAL A 93 11.58 8.46 1.91
N LEU A 94 10.65 7.57 1.59
CA LEU A 94 9.56 7.18 2.47
C LEU A 94 10.06 6.09 3.40
N VAL A 95 10.04 6.36 4.70
CA VAL A 95 10.35 5.42 5.79
C VAL A 95 9.06 5.04 6.50
N ALA A 96 8.83 3.75 6.68
CA ALA A 96 7.62 3.22 7.32
C ALA A 96 7.93 1.97 8.15
N PRO A 97 7.12 1.64 9.17
CA PRO A 97 7.27 0.38 9.90
C PRO A 97 7.06 -0.83 8.98
N MET A 98 7.79 -1.91 9.22
CA MET A 98 7.60 -3.15 8.48
C MET A 98 6.42 -3.95 9.06
N ILE A 99 5.23 -3.71 8.52
CA ILE A 99 4.02 -4.46 8.87
C ILE A 99 4.06 -5.85 8.23
N ARG A 100 3.67 -6.87 9.00
CA ARG A 100 3.49 -8.24 8.51
C ARG A 100 2.03 -8.65 8.71
N GLY A 101 1.50 -9.38 7.73
CA GLY A 101 0.17 -9.98 7.79
C GLY A 101 0.19 -11.35 7.13
N ALA A 102 -0.71 -12.22 7.54
CA ALA A 102 -0.85 -13.56 6.96
C ALA A 102 -1.74 -13.58 5.71
N ARG A 103 -2.48 -12.49 5.47
CA ARG A 103 -3.42 -12.34 4.35
C ARG A 103 -3.18 -11.02 3.66
N GLU A 104 -3.20 -11.06 2.33
CA GLU A 104 -3.14 -9.89 1.48
C GLU A 104 -4.48 -9.77 0.77
N LEU A 105 -5.07 -8.58 0.83
CA LEU A 105 -6.32 -8.23 0.17
C LEU A 105 -6.06 -7.03 -0.73
N ILE A 106 -6.92 -6.84 -1.72
CA ILE A 106 -6.87 -5.68 -2.60
C ILE A 106 -8.24 -5.02 -2.66
N ALA A 107 -8.25 -3.70 -2.54
CA ALA A 107 -9.40 -2.86 -2.82
C ALA A 107 -8.97 -1.74 -3.75
N GLY A 108 -9.84 -1.35 -4.67
CA GLY A 108 -9.54 -0.30 -5.64
C GLY A 108 -10.79 0.30 -6.24
N VAL A 109 -10.66 1.47 -6.85
CA VAL A 109 -11.77 2.12 -7.57
C VAL A 109 -11.33 2.33 -9.02
N VAL A 110 -12.15 1.84 -9.93
CA VAL A 110 -12.00 2.07 -11.37
C VAL A 110 -13.16 2.93 -11.85
N ARG A 111 -12.97 3.65 -12.96
CA ARG A 111 -14.09 4.31 -13.66
C ARG A 111 -14.47 3.48 -14.86
N ASP A 112 -15.56 2.74 -14.72
CA ASP A 112 -16.21 2.04 -15.82
C ASP A 112 -16.92 3.04 -16.75
N GLU A 113 -16.93 2.76 -18.05
CA GLU A 113 -17.51 3.65 -19.06
C GLU A 113 -19.03 3.75 -18.98
N LEU A 114 -19.70 2.68 -18.54
CA LEU A 114 -21.15 2.59 -18.45
C LEU A 114 -21.66 2.89 -17.05
N PHE A 115 -20.97 2.37 -16.03
CA PHE A 115 -21.42 2.42 -14.64
C PHE A 115 -20.73 3.52 -13.81
N GLY A 116 -19.72 4.20 -14.35
CA GLY A 116 -19.00 5.24 -13.63
C GLY A 116 -18.05 4.67 -12.57
N PRO A 117 -17.88 5.32 -11.41
CA PRO A 117 -17.01 4.80 -10.36
C PRO A 117 -17.49 3.44 -9.85
N THR A 118 -16.60 2.46 -9.88
CA THR A 118 -16.88 1.07 -9.52
C THR A 118 -15.80 0.59 -8.55
N LEU A 119 -16.23 0.13 -7.37
CA LEU A 119 -15.38 -0.48 -6.36
C LEU A 119 -15.01 -1.90 -6.79
N MET A 120 -13.75 -2.26 -6.57
CA MET A 120 -13.17 -3.59 -6.72
C MET A 120 -12.71 -4.07 -5.35
N PHE A 121 -13.01 -5.32 -5.01
CA PHE A 121 -12.46 -6.00 -3.84
C PHE A 121 -11.99 -7.41 -4.24
N GLY A 122 -10.93 -7.92 -3.63
CA GLY A 122 -10.49 -9.29 -3.88
C GLY A 122 -9.25 -9.69 -3.07
N ILE A 123 -8.68 -10.84 -3.45
CA ILE A 123 -7.44 -11.34 -2.84
C ILE A 123 -6.24 -10.60 -3.44
N GLY A 124 -5.37 -10.11 -2.55
CA GLY A 124 -4.18 -9.36 -2.89
C GLY A 124 -2.92 -10.23 -3.00
N GLY A 125 -1.78 -9.55 -2.97
CA GLY A 125 -0.46 -10.15 -3.06
C GLY A 125 0.00 -10.45 -4.48
N ILE A 126 1.18 -11.06 -4.58
CA ILE A 126 1.89 -11.27 -5.87
C ILE A 126 1.08 -12.07 -6.90
N SER A 127 0.13 -12.88 -6.45
CA SER A 127 -0.68 -13.73 -7.32
C SER A 127 -2.00 -13.08 -7.74
N ALA A 128 -2.33 -11.89 -7.24
CA ALA A 128 -3.62 -11.23 -7.49
C ALA A 128 -3.90 -11.06 -8.99
N GLU A 129 -2.90 -10.65 -9.76
CA GLU A 129 -3.01 -10.45 -11.22
C GLU A 129 -3.28 -11.75 -11.99
N VAL A 130 -2.72 -12.87 -11.51
CA VAL A 130 -2.85 -14.18 -12.17
C VAL A 130 -4.14 -14.88 -11.75
N VAL A 131 -4.51 -14.77 -10.49
CA VAL A 131 -5.70 -15.43 -9.92
C VAL A 131 -6.98 -14.70 -10.35
N GLY A 132 -6.94 -13.36 -10.42
CA GLY A 132 -8.06 -12.54 -10.87
C GLY A 132 -9.34 -12.73 -10.03
N ASP A 133 -9.19 -13.08 -8.76
CA ASP A 133 -10.31 -13.31 -7.84
C ASP A 133 -10.76 -12.00 -7.20
N VAL A 134 -11.53 -11.25 -7.99
CA VAL A 134 -12.05 -9.94 -7.66
C VAL A 134 -13.55 -9.85 -7.94
N VAL A 135 -14.24 -9.03 -7.17
CA VAL A 135 -15.65 -8.68 -7.33
C VAL A 135 -15.78 -7.18 -7.50
N PHE A 136 -16.79 -6.78 -8.28
CA PHE A 136 -17.04 -5.37 -8.61
C PHE A 136 -18.44 -4.93 -8.17
N ARG A 137 -18.56 -3.68 -7.74
CA ARG A 137 -19.84 -3.01 -7.46
C ARG A 137 -19.79 -1.53 -7.87
N PRO A 138 -20.80 -1.02 -8.59
CA PRO A 138 -20.92 0.42 -8.82
C PRO A 138 -21.01 1.18 -7.48
N ALA A 139 -20.31 2.29 -7.36
CA ALA A 139 -20.41 3.16 -6.20
C ALA A 139 -21.68 4.04 -6.28
N PRO A 140 -22.28 4.44 -5.14
CA PRO A 140 -21.85 4.15 -3.77
C PRO A 140 -22.17 2.71 -3.33
N VAL A 141 -21.34 2.19 -2.43
CA VAL A 141 -21.48 0.86 -1.79
C VAL A 141 -21.90 1.09 -0.34
N ASP A 142 -22.98 0.43 0.10
CA ASP A 142 -23.37 0.37 1.51
C ASP A 142 -22.78 -0.87 2.20
N ARG A 143 -22.98 -0.98 3.52
CA ARG A 143 -22.43 -2.08 4.32
C ARG A 143 -22.93 -3.46 3.86
N ASP A 144 -24.20 -3.58 3.45
CA ASP A 144 -24.77 -4.85 3.01
C ASP A 144 -24.17 -5.29 1.68
N VAL A 145 -23.97 -4.34 0.76
CA VAL A 145 -23.29 -4.57 -0.51
C VAL A 145 -21.82 -4.93 -0.26
N ALA A 146 -21.11 -4.23 0.61
CA ALA A 146 -19.73 -4.54 0.99
C ALA A 146 -19.61 -5.95 1.60
N ALA A 147 -20.51 -6.30 2.53
CA ALA A 147 -20.56 -7.66 3.09
C ALA A 147 -20.77 -8.72 2.02
N SER A 148 -21.66 -8.49 1.05
CA SER A 148 -21.87 -9.41 -0.08
C SER A 148 -20.62 -9.57 -0.94
N MET A 149 -19.85 -8.49 -1.14
CA MET A 149 -18.59 -8.53 -1.89
C MET A 149 -17.57 -9.46 -1.21
N LEU A 150 -17.47 -9.42 0.12
CA LEU A 150 -16.58 -10.32 0.87
C LEU A 150 -16.94 -11.79 0.68
N ASP A 151 -18.24 -12.11 0.59
CA ASP A 151 -18.74 -13.48 0.47
C ASP A 151 -18.66 -14.03 -0.98
N GLU A 152 -18.59 -13.15 -1.97
CA GLU A 152 -18.58 -13.51 -3.40
C GLU A 152 -17.17 -13.76 -3.99
N VAL A 153 -16.11 -13.34 -3.29
CA VAL A 153 -14.74 -13.70 -3.66
C VAL A 153 -14.63 -15.23 -3.64
N ARG A 154 -14.08 -15.85 -4.70
CA ARG A 154 -14.03 -17.32 -4.84
C ARG A 154 -13.23 -17.95 -3.70
N ALA A 155 -12.22 -17.24 -3.22
CA ALA A 155 -11.41 -17.59 -2.08
C ALA A 155 -11.93 -16.98 -0.75
N ALA A 156 -13.23 -16.69 -0.61
CA ALA A 156 -13.83 -16.17 0.63
C ALA A 156 -13.52 -17.05 1.87
N ALA A 157 -13.26 -18.35 1.66
CA ALA A 157 -12.80 -19.23 2.73
C ALA A 157 -11.47 -18.76 3.40
N LEU A 158 -10.63 -18.00 2.68
CA LEU A 158 -9.42 -17.38 3.25
C LEU A 158 -9.74 -16.27 4.25
N LEU A 159 -10.92 -15.67 4.19
CA LEU A 159 -11.36 -14.65 5.15
C LEU A 159 -11.77 -15.28 6.49
N GLY A 160 -12.15 -16.56 6.49
CA GLY A 160 -12.36 -17.35 7.70
C GLY A 160 -11.05 -17.83 8.34
N PRO A 161 -11.12 -18.58 9.46
CA PRO A 161 -9.93 -19.14 10.11
C PRO A 161 -9.15 -20.04 9.15
N PHE A 162 -7.84 -19.84 9.04
CA PHE A 162 -7.01 -20.57 8.07
C PHE A 162 -5.58 -20.77 8.59
N ARG A 163 -5.07 -22.00 8.55
CA ARG A 163 -3.69 -22.37 8.96
C ARG A 163 -3.23 -21.79 10.30
N GLY A 164 -4.10 -21.77 11.31
CA GLY A 164 -3.79 -21.26 12.64
C GLY A 164 -3.99 -19.75 12.82
N GLU A 165 -4.35 -19.04 11.75
CA GLU A 165 -4.73 -17.63 11.81
C GLU A 165 -6.23 -17.48 12.12
N PRO A 166 -6.62 -16.52 12.99
CA PRO A 166 -8.02 -16.22 13.26
C PRO A 166 -8.73 -15.70 12.00
N ALA A 167 -10.06 -15.66 11.98
CA ALA A 167 -10.78 -14.99 10.89
C ALA A 167 -10.37 -13.50 10.75
N VAL A 168 -10.55 -12.92 9.56
CA VAL A 168 -10.35 -11.48 9.37
C VAL A 168 -11.36 -10.69 10.20
N ASP A 169 -11.00 -9.46 10.55
CA ASP A 169 -11.96 -8.48 11.03
C ASP A 169 -12.87 -8.06 9.87
N ARG A 170 -14.07 -8.65 9.79
CA ARG A 170 -14.99 -8.37 8.69
C ARG A 170 -15.57 -6.97 8.78
N ASP A 171 -15.89 -6.50 9.99
CA ASP A 171 -16.46 -5.17 10.16
C ASP A 171 -15.43 -4.10 9.78
N GLY A 172 -14.17 -4.28 10.17
CA GLY A 172 -13.08 -3.40 9.76
C GLY A 172 -12.73 -3.45 8.26
N LEU A 173 -13.19 -4.45 7.50
CA LEU A 173 -13.09 -4.48 6.03
C LEU A 173 -14.30 -3.87 5.33
N ILE A 174 -15.45 -3.82 6.01
CA ILE A 174 -16.72 -3.27 5.50
C ILE A 174 -16.77 -1.75 5.69
N ASP A 175 -16.19 -1.25 6.78
CA ASP A 175 -16.14 0.16 7.16
C ASP A 175 -14.95 0.91 6.55
#